data_AF-A0A127CJK5-F1
#
_entry.id   AF-A0A127CJK5-F1
#
_cell.length_a   1.000
_cell.length_b   1.000
_cell.length_c   1.000
_cell.angle_alpha   90.00
_cell.angle_beta   90.00
_cell.angle_gamma   90.00
#
_symmetry.space_group_name_H-M   'P 1'
#
loop_
_entity.id
_entity.type
_entity.pdbx_description
1 polymer ?
#
loop_
_entity_poly.entity_id
_entity_poly.type
_entity_poly.pdbx_seq_one_letter_code
_entity_poly.pdbx_strand_id
1 'polypeptide(L)'
;MADGETFEQECKAQFDPRKMEPIVRTIAAMANNRGGFIFIGIEDAECRVTGMPNTAFQDTDIARIVDRTKVLLTPTPVFYKEVIEVGGLLVGVIFVERQNVRPVIVCRDASGLEDGTILFRYSGQSGKIKFGDLLDILRDRDRAVQKDLLASASRLSEIGADRALIVDTDKGEVDAGSKRIVIDRSLADQLEFIREGEFQERDGAPTLRLVGDVHAVNRRGRVVERIEGQALDAETVLLAYLGRERVRSPTQYVCISAKVQRQWLPLFYFIELAAIDLKTAIKTFEETGAVYRLSKQRALERLKGQRSAFEQPVGASVAVVAAIVANDLDGLRGKFTDSEIARGIRGLPDGFQPVQQLFELLKDLYVESRKDPSLRSAVYRASARLDELER
;
A
#
# COMPACT_ATOMS: atom_id res chain seq x y z
N MET A 1 8.11 38.58 38.00
CA MET A 1 7.05 37.59 37.72
C MET A 1 6.49 37.14 39.05
N ALA A 2 5.19 36.83 39.17
CA ALA A 2 4.51 36.72 40.48
C ALA A 2 4.88 35.49 41.32
N ASP A 3 5.46 34.43 40.73
CA ASP A 3 5.55 33.10 41.38
C ASP A 3 6.95 32.45 41.40
N GLY A 4 8.04 33.20 41.13
CA GLY A 4 9.41 32.64 41.16
C GLY A 4 9.72 31.64 40.03
N GLU A 5 10.83 30.90 40.14
CA GLU A 5 11.17 29.84 39.17
C GLU A 5 10.22 28.64 39.27
N THR A 6 9.55 28.32 38.17
CA THR A 6 8.62 27.20 38.07
C THR A 6 9.22 26.03 37.29
N PHE A 7 8.43 24.97 37.07
CA PHE A 7 8.81 23.84 36.21
C PHE A 7 9.04 24.24 34.74
N GLU A 8 8.54 25.41 34.35
CA GLU A 8 8.50 25.89 32.95
C GLU A 8 9.30 27.19 32.77
N GLN A 9 10.01 27.65 33.82
CA GLN A 9 10.76 28.90 33.79
C GLN A 9 12.13 28.73 34.43
N GLU A 10 13.14 29.31 33.79
CA GLU A 10 14.51 29.47 34.30
C GLU A 10 14.93 30.92 34.10
N CYS A 11 15.51 31.54 35.13
CA CYS A 11 16.09 32.87 35.07
C CYS A 11 17.61 32.79 35.07
N LYS A 12 18.25 33.57 34.21
CA LYS A 12 19.70 33.78 34.21
C LYS A 12 19.99 35.27 34.17
N ALA A 13 20.89 35.72 35.03
CA ALA A 13 21.30 37.12 35.02
C ALA A 13 22.07 37.49 33.73
N GLN A 14 22.83 36.54 33.17
CA GLN A 14 23.71 36.80 32.03
C GLN A 14 23.81 35.60 31.08
N PHE A 15 24.26 35.89 29.86
CA PHE A 15 24.56 34.92 28.80
C PHE A 15 26.04 35.02 28.41
N ASP A 16 26.73 33.89 28.39
CA ASP A 16 28.11 33.80 27.91
C ASP A 16 28.18 32.94 26.63
N PRO A 17 28.44 33.53 25.45
CA PRO A 17 28.54 32.79 24.19
C PRO A 17 29.72 31.80 24.14
N ARG A 18 30.65 31.86 25.10
CA ARG A 18 31.78 30.94 25.23
C ARG A 18 31.48 29.76 26.16
N LYS A 19 30.43 29.85 27.00
CA LYS A 19 30.01 28.82 27.97
C LYS A 19 28.53 28.54 27.83
N MET A 20 28.16 27.85 26.76
CA MET A 20 26.76 27.55 26.42
C MET A 20 26.19 26.33 27.16
N GLU A 21 27.02 25.54 27.84
CA GLU A 21 26.63 24.30 28.53
C GLU A 21 25.51 24.50 29.55
N PRO A 22 25.49 25.55 30.39
CA PRO A 22 24.38 25.78 31.32
C PRO A 22 23.03 25.99 30.64
N ILE A 23 23.04 26.63 29.47
CA ILE A 23 21.82 26.86 28.68
C ILE A 23 21.39 25.57 28.00
N VAL A 24 22.33 24.84 27.39
CA VAL A 24 22.06 23.52 26.79
C VAL A 24 21.50 22.55 27.84
N ARG A 25 22.02 22.58 29.07
CA ARG A 25 21.51 21.80 30.20
C ARG A 25 20.04 22.13 30.51
N THR A 26 19.69 23.41 30.58
CA THR A 26 18.31 23.83 30.83
C THR A 26 17.39 23.48 29.66
N ILE A 27 17.84 23.66 28.41
CA ILE A 27 17.10 23.25 27.21
C ILE A 27 16.78 21.75 27.27
N ALA A 28 17.77 20.90 27.56
CA ALA A 28 17.57 19.45 27.69
C ALA A 28 16.54 19.12 28.78
N ALA A 29 16.67 19.75 29.94
CA ALA A 29 15.80 19.52 31.10
C ALA A 29 14.34 19.91 30.84
N MET A 30 14.11 21.06 30.19
CA MET A 30 12.78 21.54 29.82
C MET A 30 12.15 20.69 28.71
N ALA A 31 12.92 20.36 27.67
CA ALA A 31 12.44 19.55 26.54
C ALA A 31 11.97 18.14 26.97
N ASN A 32 12.62 17.55 27.98
CA ASN A 32 12.20 16.27 28.56
C ASN A 32 10.94 16.36 29.43
N ASN A 33 10.57 17.55 29.90
CA ASN A 33 9.39 17.75 30.74
C ASN A 33 8.23 18.36 29.92
N ARG A 34 7.90 19.65 30.14
CA ARG A 34 6.77 20.36 29.53
C ARG A 34 7.17 21.44 28.53
N GLY A 35 8.46 21.58 28.24
CA GLY A 35 8.98 22.80 27.61
C GLY A 35 9.08 23.94 28.64
N GLY A 36 9.29 25.16 28.16
CA GLY A 36 9.36 26.33 29.03
C GLY A 36 10.12 27.50 28.43
N PHE A 37 10.47 28.46 29.28
CA PHE A 37 11.15 29.69 28.94
C PHE A 37 12.43 29.86 29.75
N ILE A 38 13.52 30.20 29.08
CA ILE A 38 14.76 30.65 29.72
C ILE A 38 14.84 32.16 29.52
N PHE A 39 14.79 32.92 30.61
CA PHE A 39 14.90 34.36 30.60
C PHE A 39 16.33 34.79 30.95
N ILE A 40 16.85 35.76 30.19
CA ILE A 40 18.22 36.26 30.32
C ILE A 40 18.14 37.76 30.64
N GLY A 41 18.84 38.20 31.69
CA GLY A 41 18.69 39.54 32.26
C GLY A 41 17.69 39.58 33.42
N ILE A 42 17.51 38.45 34.11
CA ILE A 42 16.68 38.32 35.32
C ILE A 42 17.52 37.67 36.42
N GLU A 43 17.54 38.28 37.60
CA GLU A 43 18.18 37.71 38.79
C GLU A 43 17.31 36.61 39.42
N ASP A 44 17.95 35.48 39.71
CA ASP A 44 17.32 34.20 40.06
C ASP A 44 16.52 34.25 41.39
N ALA A 45 17.12 34.77 42.47
CA ALA A 45 16.55 34.70 43.82
C ALA A 45 15.20 35.43 44.00
N GLU A 46 14.93 36.45 43.18
CA GLU A 46 13.77 37.35 43.31
C GLU A 46 13.00 37.52 42.00
N CYS A 47 13.42 36.83 40.92
CA CYS A 47 12.92 37.03 39.55
C CYS A 47 12.85 38.52 39.15
N ARG A 48 13.87 39.28 39.59
CA ARG A 48 13.96 40.73 39.37
C ARG A 48 14.55 40.98 37.99
N VAL A 49 13.84 41.75 37.18
CA VAL A 49 14.32 42.16 35.85
C VAL A 49 15.44 43.18 36.04
N THR A 50 16.65 42.79 35.62
CA THR A 50 17.85 43.65 35.63
C THR A 50 18.27 44.07 34.23
N GLY A 51 17.71 43.42 33.21
CA GLY A 51 18.09 43.62 31.81
C GLY A 51 19.37 42.84 31.48
N MET A 52 19.56 42.55 30.19
CA MET A 52 20.80 41.93 29.74
C MET A 52 21.97 42.89 29.95
N PRO A 53 23.09 42.44 30.55
CA PRO A 53 24.21 43.33 30.89
C PRO A 53 24.99 43.83 29.66
N ASN A 54 24.79 43.18 28.51
CA ASN A 54 25.43 43.51 27.23
C ASN A 54 24.60 42.92 26.07
N THR A 55 25.02 43.19 24.84
CA THR A 55 24.37 42.69 23.62
C THR A 55 24.76 41.26 23.25
N ALA A 56 25.56 40.54 24.05
CA ALA A 56 26.13 39.25 23.63
C ALA A 56 25.06 38.20 23.30
N PHE A 57 23.94 38.18 24.02
CA PHE A 57 22.81 37.32 23.67
C PHE A 57 22.13 37.76 22.37
N GLN A 58 21.89 39.06 22.21
CA GLN A 58 21.28 39.62 21.00
C GLN A 58 22.14 39.32 19.76
N ASP A 59 23.44 39.56 19.84
CA ASP A 59 24.41 39.38 18.76
C ASP A 59 24.73 37.91 18.45
N THR A 60 24.45 37.00 19.38
CA THR A 60 24.68 35.56 19.16
C THR A 60 23.56 34.98 18.31
N ASP A 61 23.89 34.55 17.08
CA ASP A 61 22.98 33.83 16.22
C ASP A 61 22.44 32.55 16.92
N ILE A 62 21.12 32.33 16.82
CA ILE A 62 20.48 31.11 17.33
C ILE A 62 21.10 29.86 16.72
N ALA A 63 21.57 29.91 15.47
CA ALA A 63 22.21 28.78 14.79
C ALA A 63 23.42 28.26 15.58
N ARG A 64 24.17 29.16 16.22
CA ARG A 64 25.32 28.79 17.06
C ARG A 64 24.90 28.03 18.32
N ILE A 65 23.77 28.40 18.93
CA ILE A 65 23.21 27.69 20.09
C ILE A 65 22.68 26.32 19.64
N VAL A 66 22.01 26.26 18.49
CA VAL A 66 21.53 25.01 17.88
C VAL A 66 22.69 24.06 17.58
N ASP A 67 23.76 24.54 16.96
CA ASP A 67 24.92 23.71 16.63
C ASP A 67 25.61 23.18 17.88
N ARG A 68 25.73 24.01 18.94
CA ARG A 68 26.24 23.52 20.22
C ARG A 68 25.32 22.46 20.83
N THR A 69 24.01 22.64 20.70
CA THR A 69 23.01 21.68 21.20
C THR A 69 23.06 20.35 20.43
N LYS A 70 23.20 20.38 19.10
CA LYS A 70 23.38 19.18 18.24
C LYS A 70 24.61 18.35 18.64
N VAL A 71 25.68 19.00 19.04
CA VAL A 71 26.92 18.33 19.46
C VAL A 71 26.75 17.61 20.80
N LEU A 72 25.87 18.09 21.67
CA LEU A 72 25.78 17.64 23.06
C LEU A 72 24.53 16.79 23.35
N LEU A 73 23.45 16.93 22.57
CA LEU A 73 22.15 16.31 22.83
C LEU A 73 21.63 15.52 21.62
N THR A 74 20.95 14.41 21.91
CA THR A 74 20.21 13.62 20.92
C THR A 74 18.85 13.15 21.47
N PRO A 75 17.73 13.29 20.73
CA PRO A 75 17.58 14.16 19.56
C PRO A 75 17.80 15.64 19.91
N THR A 76 18.03 16.48 18.90
CA THR A 76 18.17 17.93 19.11
C THR A 76 16.81 18.55 19.45
N PRO A 77 16.65 19.23 20.61
CA PRO A 77 15.42 19.93 20.97
C PRO A 77 15.12 21.10 20.04
N VAL A 78 13.84 21.41 19.87
CA VAL A 78 13.36 22.61 19.17
C VAL A 78 13.25 23.75 20.17
N PHE A 79 13.84 24.90 19.83
CA PHE A 79 13.74 26.11 20.63
C PHE A 79 13.91 27.36 19.77
N TYR A 80 13.38 28.46 20.27
CA TYR A 80 13.37 29.77 19.62
C TYR A 80 14.04 30.80 20.50
N LYS A 81 14.63 31.82 19.89
CA LYS A 81 15.36 32.88 20.57
C LYS A 81 14.70 34.21 20.21
N GLU A 82 14.35 35.00 21.22
CA GLU A 82 13.77 36.34 21.06
C GLU A 82 14.34 37.32 22.07
N VAL A 83 14.18 38.61 21.80
CA VAL A 83 14.49 39.69 22.75
C VAL A 83 13.22 40.52 22.96
N ILE A 84 12.84 40.70 24.21
CA ILE A 84 11.67 41.49 24.60
C ILE A 84 12.09 42.68 25.44
N GLU A 85 11.29 43.74 25.43
CA GLU A 85 11.46 44.90 26.31
C GLU A 85 10.46 44.82 27.47
N VAL A 86 10.97 44.89 28.70
CA VAL A 86 10.17 44.85 29.93
C VAL A 86 10.57 46.04 30.79
N GLY A 87 9.67 47.03 30.92
CA GLY A 87 9.92 48.21 31.74
C GLY A 87 11.14 49.03 31.30
N GLY A 88 11.40 49.11 29.98
CA GLY A 88 12.57 49.80 29.42
C GLY A 88 13.88 49.00 29.45
N LEU A 89 13.85 47.76 29.96
CA LEU A 89 15.00 46.87 30.02
C LEU A 89 14.85 45.74 28.99
N LEU A 90 15.92 45.46 28.25
CA LEU A 90 15.93 44.36 27.28
C LEU A 90 16.19 43.03 27.99
N VAL A 91 15.35 42.04 27.72
CA VAL A 91 15.41 40.69 28.28
C VAL A 91 15.49 39.68 27.14
N GLY A 92 16.46 38.77 27.22
CA GLY A 92 16.57 37.67 26.29
C GLY A 92 15.62 36.53 26.66
N VAL A 93 15.01 35.90 25.67
CA VAL A 93 14.07 34.79 25.86
C VAL A 93 14.50 33.63 24.97
N ILE A 94 14.61 32.44 25.56
CA ILE A 94 14.66 31.18 24.82
C ILE A 94 13.38 30.41 25.14
N PHE A 95 12.51 30.22 24.16
CA PHE A 95 11.35 29.34 24.29
C PHE A 95 11.74 27.93 23.85
N VAL A 96 11.62 26.96 24.76
CA VAL A 96 11.95 25.56 24.54
C VAL A 96 10.66 24.77 24.41
N GLU A 97 10.49 24.09 23.28
CA GLU A 97 9.33 23.22 23.09
C GLU A 97 9.51 21.91 23.86
N ARG A 98 8.38 21.34 24.28
CA ARG A 98 8.36 19.95 24.74
C ARG A 98 8.75 19.05 23.58
N GLN A 99 9.68 18.13 23.81
CA GLN A 99 10.10 17.21 22.78
C GLN A 99 9.01 16.17 22.50
N ASN A 100 8.68 15.96 21.21
CA ASN A 100 7.70 14.97 20.79
C ASN A 100 8.16 13.54 21.09
N VAL A 101 9.41 13.23 20.78
CA VAL A 101 10.04 11.91 21.05
C VAL A 101 11.05 12.06 22.18
N ARG A 102 10.61 11.77 23.40
CA ARG A 102 11.44 11.77 24.61
C ARG A 102 12.04 10.37 24.86
N PRO A 103 13.19 10.28 25.53
CA PRO A 103 13.97 11.38 26.12
C PRO A 103 15.00 12.00 25.16
N VAL A 104 15.33 13.27 25.42
CA VAL A 104 16.55 13.95 25.00
C VAL A 104 17.68 13.51 25.95
N ILE A 105 18.73 12.95 25.38
CA ILE A 105 19.87 12.35 26.08
C ILE A 105 21.11 13.17 25.77
N VAL A 106 21.97 13.37 26.76
CA VAL A 106 23.31 13.90 26.55
C VAL A 106 24.15 12.84 25.83
N CYS A 107 24.75 13.16 24.69
CA CYS A 107 25.51 12.22 23.86
C CYS A 107 27.03 12.47 23.86
N ARG A 108 27.49 13.46 24.62
CA ARG A 108 28.91 13.81 24.78
C ARG A 108 29.14 14.54 26.09
N ASP A 109 30.24 14.19 26.76
CA ASP A 109 30.68 14.89 27.96
C ASP A 109 31.02 16.36 27.69
N ALA A 110 30.55 17.23 28.57
CA ALA A 110 30.93 18.64 28.66
C ALA A 110 30.75 19.14 30.10
N SER A 111 31.08 20.41 30.35
CA SER A 111 30.93 20.98 31.70
C SER A 111 29.48 20.90 32.19
N GLY A 112 29.22 20.09 33.21
CA GLY A 112 27.88 19.88 33.75
C GLY A 112 26.93 19.06 32.86
N LEU A 113 27.46 18.35 31.86
CA LEU A 113 26.73 17.45 30.96
C LEU A 113 27.52 16.15 30.87
N GLU A 114 26.95 15.05 31.36
CA GLU A 114 27.59 13.73 31.36
C GLU A 114 26.92 12.85 30.30
N ASP A 115 27.71 12.15 29.49
CA ASP A 115 27.23 11.24 28.45
C ASP A 115 26.25 10.19 29.01
N GLY A 116 25.20 9.89 28.24
CA GLY A 116 24.10 9.01 28.62
C GLY A 116 23.13 9.59 29.66
N THR A 117 23.38 10.78 30.21
CA THR A 117 22.49 11.38 31.21
C THR A 117 21.23 11.96 30.56
N ILE A 118 20.09 11.70 31.17
CA ILE A 118 18.82 12.37 30.87
C ILE A 118 18.58 13.43 31.92
N LEU A 119 18.42 14.67 31.47
CA LEU A 119 18.14 15.81 32.34
C LEU A 119 16.64 16.10 32.39
N PHE A 120 16.17 16.55 33.54
CA PHE A 120 14.76 16.87 33.77
C PHE A 120 14.64 18.12 34.64
N ARG A 121 13.67 18.98 34.30
CA ARG A 121 13.39 20.20 35.05
C ARG A 121 12.41 19.90 36.18
N TYR A 122 12.88 20.09 37.41
CA TYR A 122 12.05 20.19 38.61
C TYR A 122 11.92 21.66 39.01
N SER A 123 11.00 21.99 39.92
CA SER A 123 10.79 23.38 40.38
C SER A 123 12.13 24.00 40.80
N GLY A 124 12.55 25.04 40.07
CA GLY A 124 13.79 25.77 40.34
C GLY A 124 15.11 25.03 40.07
N GLN A 125 15.12 23.80 39.53
CA GLN A 125 16.39 23.11 39.24
C GLN A 125 16.35 22.10 38.09
N SER A 126 17.43 22.08 37.30
CA SER A 126 17.68 21.09 36.24
C SER A 126 18.61 20.00 36.77
N GLY A 127 18.11 18.77 36.90
CA GLY A 127 18.83 17.64 37.49
C GLY A 127 18.74 16.37 36.64
N LYS A 128 19.38 15.28 37.10
CA LYS A 128 19.18 13.96 36.50
C LYS A 128 17.72 13.54 36.67
N ILE A 129 17.14 12.93 35.63
CA ILE A 129 15.78 12.42 35.70
C ILE A 129 15.66 11.36 36.81
N LYS A 130 14.55 11.36 37.55
CA LYS A 130 14.26 10.36 38.56
C LYS A 130 13.60 9.16 37.90
N PHE A 131 13.70 8.01 38.56
CA PHE A 131 13.16 6.75 38.06
C PHE A 131 11.66 6.84 37.68
N GLY A 132 10.84 7.50 38.52
CA GLY A 132 9.41 7.65 38.26
C GLY A 132 9.12 8.39 36.96
N ASP A 133 9.73 9.57 36.78
CA ASP A 133 9.54 10.39 35.57
C ASP A 133 10.06 9.68 34.31
N LEU A 134 11.18 8.95 34.43
CA LEU A 134 11.69 8.15 33.33
C LEU A 134 10.73 7.01 32.95
N LEU A 135 10.19 6.30 33.94
CA LEU A 135 9.22 5.23 33.71
C LEU A 135 7.95 5.76 33.04
N ASP A 136 7.49 6.96 33.41
CA ASP A 136 6.34 7.60 32.79
C ASP A 136 6.62 7.99 31.33
N ILE A 137 7.81 8.52 31.02
CA ILE A 137 8.24 8.76 29.63
C ILE A 137 8.22 7.47 28.80
N LEU A 138 8.74 6.37 29.36
CA LEU A 138 8.78 5.08 28.67
C LEU A 138 7.37 4.52 28.44
N ARG A 139 6.50 4.59 29.45
CA ARG A 139 5.10 4.16 29.33
C ARG A 139 4.31 4.99 28.32
N ASP A 140 4.52 6.30 28.29
CA ASP A 140 3.91 7.18 27.29
C ASP A 140 4.33 6.76 25.88
N ARG A 141 5.61 6.41 25.68
CA ARG A 141 6.12 5.93 24.40
C ARG A 141 5.51 4.58 24.02
N ASP A 142 5.44 3.63 24.95
CA ASP A 142 4.82 2.32 24.70
C ASP A 142 3.34 2.47 24.34
N ARG A 143 2.61 3.36 25.04
CA ARG A 143 1.21 3.67 24.73
C ARG A 143 1.04 4.33 23.37
N ALA A 144 1.92 5.26 22.99
CA ALA A 144 1.88 5.89 21.68
C ALA A 144 2.08 4.84 20.57
N VAL A 145 3.10 3.99 20.70
CA VAL A 145 3.36 2.90 19.75
C VAL A 145 2.20 1.92 19.68
N GLN A 146 1.62 1.53 20.83
CA GLN A 146 0.44 0.66 20.86
C GLN A 146 -0.78 1.31 20.21
N LYS A 147 -1.02 2.60 20.45
CA LYS A 147 -2.13 3.34 19.84
C LYS A 147 -1.98 3.40 18.32
N ASP A 148 -0.79 3.70 17.83
CA ASP A 148 -0.52 3.77 16.39
C ASP A 148 -0.66 2.38 15.73
N LEU A 149 -0.18 1.34 16.40
CA LEU A 149 -0.35 -0.05 15.96
C LEU A 149 -1.82 -0.46 15.92
N LEU A 150 -2.59 -0.14 16.98
CA LEU A 150 -4.03 -0.44 17.05
C LEU A 150 -4.82 0.34 16.00
N ALA A 151 -4.49 1.62 15.77
CA ALA A 151 -5.11 2.43 14.73
C ALA A 151 -4.83 1.84 13.34
N SER A 152 -3.59 1.42 13.08
CA SER A 152 -3.19 0.76 11.83
C SER A 152 -3.91 -0.58 11.66
N ALA A 153 -3.97 -1.41 12.71
CA ALA A 153 -4.69 -2.68 12.69
C ALA A 153 -6.21 -2.50 12.49
N SER A 154 -6.79 -1.46 13.09
CA SER A 154 -8.21 -1.12 12.92
C SER A 154 -8.49 -0.70 11.48
N ARG A 155 -7.66 0.18 10.90
CA ARG A 155 -7.75 0.56 9.48
C ARG A 155 -7.60 -0.66 8.56
N LEU A 156 -6.62 -1.54 8.81
CA LEU A 156 -6.45 -2.78 8.05
C LEU A 156 -7.67 -3.70 8.16
N SER A 157 -8.31 -3.77 9.33
CA SER A 157 -9.53 -4.55 9.55
C SER A 157 -10.73 -3.97 8.81
N GLU A 158 -10.89 -2.63 8.79
CA GLU A 158 -11.96 -1.95 8.05
C GLU A 158 -11.81 -2.10 6.53
N ILE A 159 -10.57 -1.97 6.03
CA ILE A 159 -10.24 -2.18 4.62
C ILE A 159 -10.38 -3.66 4.24
N GLY A 160 -10.04 -4.58 5.15
CA GLY A 160 -9.92 -6.02 4.87
C GLY A 160 -8.50 -6.36 4.39
N ALA A 161 -7.91 -7.39 4.97
CA ALA A 161 -6.53 -7.81 4.70
C ALA A 161 -6.28 -8.26 3.24
N ASP A 162 -7.34 -8.55 2.50
CA ASP A 162 -7.35 -8.89 1.08
C ASP A 162 -7.31 -7.66 0.16
N ARG A 163 -7.55 -6.45 0.71
CA ARG A 163 -7.61 -5.18 -0.02
C ARG A 163 -6.59 -4.15 0.46
N ALA A 164 -5.72 -4.52 1.40
CA ALA A 164 -4.64 -3.68 1.92
C ALA A 164 -3.25 -4.19 1.50
N LEU A 165 -2.30 -3.26 1.30
CA LEU A 165 -0.92 -3.53 0.91
C LEU A 165 0.03 -2.99 1.99
N ILE A 166 0.94 -3.82 2.50
CA ILE A 166 1.98 -3.43 3.44
C ILE A 166 3.28 -3.27 2.66
N VAL A 167 3.97 -2.13 2.82
CA VAL A 167 5.22 -1.86 2.08
C VAL A 167 6.40 -1.88 3.07
N ASP A 168 7.36 -2.78 2.85
CA ASP A 168 8.69 -2.80 3.48
C ASP A 168 9.66 -2.02 2.58
N THR A 169 9.83 -0.74 2.90
CA THR A 169 10.67 0.19 2.13
C THR A 169 12.16 -0.14 2.22
N ASP A 170 12.62 -0.74 3.32
CA ASP A 170 14.02 -1.09 3.51
C ASP A 170 14.45 -2.23 2.58
N LYS A 171 13.52 -3.18 2.33
CA LYS A 171 13.74 -4.31 1.43
C LYS A 171 13.18 -4.08 0.02
N GLY A 172 12.44 -3.00 -0.20
CA GLY A 172 11.72 -2.76 -1.45
C GLY A 172 10.64 -3.83 -1.72
N GLU A 173 10.05 -4.39 -0.67
CA GLU A 173 9.06 -5.47 -0.79
C GLU A 173 7.66 -4.93 -0.44
N VAL A 174 6.65 -5.28 -1.21
CA VAL A 174 5.24 -5.03 -0.89
C VAL A 174 4.57 -6.35 -0.55
N ASP A 175 4.15 -6.50 0.70
CA ASP A 175 3.37 -7.61 1.20
C ASP A 175 1.87 -7.33 0.97
N ALA A 176 1.29 -8.04 0.01
CA ALA A 176 -0.14 -8.03 -0.32
C ALA A 176 -0.88 -9.17 0.39
N GLY A 177 -0.43 -9.57 1.59
CA GLY A 177 -0.95 -10.69 2.36
C GLY A 177 -0.51 -12.05 1.80
N SER A 178 -1.22 -12.59 0.81
CA SER A 178 -0.90 -13.92 0.26
C SER A 178 0.29 -13.93 -0.72
N LYS A 179 0.82 -12.75 -1.08
CA LYS A 179 1.89 -12.58 -2.06
C LYS A 179 2.83 -11.45 -1.67
N ARG A 180 4.12 -11.70 -1.89
CA ARG A 180 5.21 -10.72 -1.77
C ARG A 180 5.54 -10.20 -3.17
N ILE A 181 5.41 -8.91 -3.39
CA ILE A 181 5.81 -8.20 -4.60
C ILE A 181 7.18 -7.57 -4.28
N VAL A 182 8.14 -7.63 -5.18
CA VAL A 182 9.45 -6.97 -4.98
C VAL A 182 9.58 -5.90 -6.05
N ILE A 183 9.81 -4.67 -5.61
CA ILE A 183 9.98 -3.50 -6.47
C ILE A 183 11.48 -3.36 -6.76
N ASP A 184 11.84 -3.06 -8.00
CA ASP A 184 13.23 -2.76 -8.35
C ASP A 184 13.73 -1.55 -7.55
N ARG A 185 14.96 -1.62 -7.05
CA ARG A 185 15.52 -0.61 -6.14
C ARG A 185 15.57 0.79 -6.79
N SER A 186 15.81 0.85 -8.10
CA SER A 186 15.82 2.11 -8.85
C SER A 186 14.45 2.78 -8.96
N LEU A 187 13.37 2.00 -8.82
CA LEU A 187 11.97 2.45 -8.78
C LEU A 187 11.53 2.79 -7.36
N ALA A 188 12.04 2.06 -6.36
CA ALA A 188 11.82 2.36 -4.96
C ALA A 188 12.39 3.74 -4.60
N ASP A 189 13.55 4.10 -5.16
CA ASP A 189 14.19 5.41 -4.98
C ASP A 189 13.40 6.58 -5.63
N GLN A 190 12.40 6.29 -6.47
CA GLN A 190 11.52 7.27 -7.11
C GLN A 190 10.17 7.45 -6.40
N LEU A 191 9.90 6.66 -5.34
CA LEU A 191 8.70 6.81 -4.52
C LEU A 191 8.85 8.02 -3.58
N GLU A 192 8.43 9.20 -4.04
CA GLU A 192 8.24 10.35 -3.15
C GLU A 192 6.93 10.18 -2.36
N PHE A 193 7.05 9.72 -1.11
CA PHE A 193 5.93 9.67 -0.18
C PHE A 193 5.72 11.04 0.47
N ILE A 194 4.59 11.69 0.17
CA ILE A 194 4.15 12.89 0.90
C ILE A 194 3.61 12.44 2.26
N ARG A 195 4.22 12.91 3.35
CA ARG A 195 3.74 12.65 4.73
C ARG A 195 2.38 13.32 4.93
N GLU A 196 1.47 12.67 5.66
CA GLU A 196 0.07 13.03 5.92
C GLU A 196 -0.19 14.46 6.48
N GLY A 197 0.83 15.29 6.69
CA GLY A 197 0.73 16.64 7.29
C GLY A 197 1.04 17.82 6.37
N GLU A 198 1.57 17.62 5.15
CA GLU A 198 1.85 18.70 4.19
C GLU A 198 0.85 18.69 3.02
N PHE A 199 -0.43 18.88 3.33
CA PHE A 199 -1.45 19.13 2.31
C PHE A 199 -1.57 20.64 2.06
N GLN A 200 -0.89 21.14 1.01
CA GLN A 200 -1.39 22.31 0.29
C GLN A 200 -2.06 21.80 -0.99
N GLU A 201 -3.36 21.56 -0.90
CA GLU A 201 -4.22 21.36 -2.07
C GLU A 201 -4.13 22.61 -2.95
N ARG A 202 -3.35 22.51 -4.04
CA ARG A 202 -3.59 23.33 -5.22
C ARG A 202 -4.41 22.49 -6.18
N ASP A 203 -5.62 22.98 -6.46
CA ASP A 203 -6.59 22.39 -7.36
C ASP A 203 -5.94 21.74 -8.61
N GLY A 204 -6.19 20.43 -8.78
CA GLY A 204 -6.10 19.77 -10.09
C GLY A 204 -4.87 18.91 -10.44
N ALA A 205 -3.89 18.69 -9.56
CA ALA A 205 -2.75 17.81 -9.85
C ALA A 205 -2.89 16.40 -9.20
N PRO A 206 -2.68 15.29 -9.94
CA PRO A 206 -2.91 13.94 -9.43
C PRO A 206 -1.89 13.54 -8.35
N THR A 207 -2.43 12.97 -7.26
CA THR A 207 -1.80 12.85 -5.94
C THR A 207 -0.79 11.71 -5.77
N LEU A 208 -0.49 10.91 -6.81
CA LEU A 208 0.60 9.91 -6.83
C LEU A 208 0.60 9.25 -8.22
N ARG A 209 1.75 9.18 -8.91
CA ARG A 209 1.89 8.50 -10.20
C ARG A 209 3.16 7.64 -10.24
N LEU A 210 3.03 6.36 -9.90
CA LEU A 210 4.07 5.36 -10.15
C LEU A 210 3.99 4.94 -11.63
N VAL A 211 5.05 5.18 -12.40
CA VAL A 211 5.17 4.70 -13.80
C VAL A 211 6.42 3.82 -13.88
N GLY A 212 6.22 2.50 -13.90
CA GLY A 212 7.30 1.52 -14.12
C GLY A 212 6.78 0.10 -14.08
N ASP A 213 7.55 -0.81 -14.68
CA ASP A 213 7.18 -2.22 -14.81
C ASP A 213 7.43 -2.97 -13.48
N VAL A 214 6.35 -3.33 -12.79
CA VAL A 214 6.41 -4.09 -11.52
C VAL A 214 6.41 -5.58 -11.81
N HIS A 215 7.43 -6.30 -11.34
CA HIS A 215 7.52 -7.74 -11.48
C HIS A 215 7.32 -8.47 -10.14
N ALA A 216 6.36 -9.39 -10.06
CA ALA A 216 6.24 -10.26 -8.89
C ALA A 216 7.46 -11.19 -8.83
N VAL A 217 7.96 -11.55 -7.65
CA VAL A 217 9.02 -12.58 -7.53
C VAL A 217 8.56 -13.69 -6.59
N ASN A 218 9.01 -14.93 -6.82
CA ASN A 218 8.71 -16.03 -5.91
C ASN A 218 9.63 -16.00 -4.67
N ARG A 219 9.39 -16.89 -3.68
CA ARG A 219 10.20 -17.05 -2.45
C ARG A 219 11.71 -17.32 -2.68
N ARG A 220 12.15 -17.50 -3.94
CA ARG A 220 13.54 -17.71 -4.34
C ARG A 220 14.10 -16.56 -5.19
N GLY A 221 13.43 -15.39 -5.22
CA GLY A 221 13.91 -14.20 -5.92
C GLY A 221 13.85 -14.29 -7.45
N ARG A 222 13.11 -15.24 -8.02
CA ARG A 222 12.90 -15.29 -9.48
C ARG A 222 11.70 -14.46 -9.88
N VAL A 223 11.92 -13.56 -10.84
CA VAL A 223 10.92 -12.78 -11.58
C VAL A 223 9.84 -13.72 -12.13
N VAL A 224 8.62 -13.48 -11.67
CA VAL A 224 7.36 -14.05 -12.12
C VAL A 224 6.65 -12.92 -12.83
N GLU A 225 6.68 -12.90 -14.16
CA GLU A 225 5.75 -12.08 -14.93
C GLU A 225 4.34 -12.48 -14.52
N ARG A 226 3.64 -11.62 -13.78
CA ARG A 226 2.25 -11.86 -13.43
C ARG A 226 1.43 -10.59 -13.59
N ILE A 227 0.63 -10.62 -14.65
CA ILE A 227 -0.59 -9.85 -14.77
C ILE A 227 -1.59 -10.41 -13.76
N GLU A 228 -2.14 -9.49 -12.96
CA GLU A 228 -3.30 -9.58 -12.07
C GLU A 228 -3.46 -10.80 -11.16
N GLY A 229 -3.38 -10.57 -9.83
CA GLY A 229 -4.32 -11.11 -8.82
C GLY A 229 -4.41 -12.63 -8.59
N GLN A 230 -4.62 -13.45 -9.61
CA GLN A 230 -4.69 -14.91 -9.57
C GLN A 230 -3.78 -15.45 -10.69
N ALA A 231 -3.33 -16.71 -10.59
CA ALA A 231 -2.82 -17.32 -11.82
C ALA A 231 -4.02 -17.32 -12.77
N LEU A 232 -3.96 -16.62 -13.91
CA LEU A 232 -4.99 -16.80 -14.93
C LEU A 232 -5.10 -18.31 -15.18
N ASP A 233 -6.27 -18.88 -14.94
CA ASP A 233 -6.50 -20.31 -15.08
C ASP A 233 -7.69 -20.57 -15.99
N ALA A 234 -7.97 -21.85 -16.26
CA ALA A 234 -9.06 -22.23 -17.15
C ALA A 234 -10.42 -21.71 -16.67
N GLU A 235 -10.63 -21.66 -15.35
CA GLU A 235 -11.88 -21.24 -14.74
C GLU A 235 -12.07 -19.73 -14.89
N THR A 236 -11.02 -18.95 -14.65
CA THR A 236 -11.05 -17.49 -14.89
C THR A 236 -11.41 -17.17 -16.33
N VAL A 237 -10.79 -17.85 -17.31
CA VAL A 237 -11.05 -17.60 -18.73
C VAL A 237 -12.47 -17.96 -19.13
N LEU A 238 -12.99 -19.07 -18.62
CA LEU A 238 -14.37 -19.48 -18.86
C LEU A 238 -15.35 -18.46 -18.27
N LEU A 239 -15.18 -18.08 -17.01
CA LEU A 239 -16.10 -17.18 -16.32
C LEU A 239 -16.07 -15.76 -16.89
N ALA A 240 -14.89 -15.26 -17.27
CA ALA A 240 -14.75 -13.96 -17.94
C ALA A 240 -15.50 -13.93 -19.28
N TYR A 241 -15.41 -15.01 -20.06
CA TYR A 241 -16.17 -15.15 -21.31
C TYR A 241 -17.69 -15.21 -21.07
N LEU A 242 -18.15 -16.10 -20.17
CA LEU A 242 -19.57 -16.25 -19.87
C LEU A 242 -20.16 -14.99 -19.20
N GLY A 243 -19.35 -14.24 -18.46
CA GLY A 243 -19.71 -12.95 -17.87
C GLY A 243 -19.60 -11.76 -18.83
N ARG A 244 -19.10 -11.97 -20.06
CA ARG A 244 -18.83 -10.91 -21.05
C ARG A 244 -17.95 -9.79 -20.49
N GLU A 245 -16.96 -10.14 -19.68
CA GLU A 245 -16.10 -9.20 -18.97
C GLU A 245 -15.09 -8.52 -19.91
N ARG A 246 -14.93 -7.19 -19.78
CA ARG A 246 -13.84 -6.46 -20.45
C ARG A 246 -12.55 -6.64 -19.67
N VAL A 247 -11.69 -7.54 -20.13
CA VAL A 247 -10.41 -7.87 -19.49
C VAL A 247 -9.29 -6.94 -19.93
N ARG A 248 -8.34 -6.65 -19.03
CA ARG A 248 -7.24 -5.70 -19.30
C ARG A 248 -6.20 -6.20 -20.30
N SER A 249 -6.00 -7.53 -20.38
CA SER A 249 -5.00 -8.14 -21.26
C SER A 249 -5.58 -9.33 -22.04
N PRO A 250 -6.46 -9.09 -23.04
CA PRO A 250 -7.20 -10.17 -23.71
C PRO A 250 -6.29 -11.18 -24.41
N THR A 251 -5.16 -10.75 -24.97
CA THR A 251 -4.15 -11.66 -25.58
C THR A 251 -3.66 -12.72 -24.60
N GLN A 252 -3.59 -12.43 -23.31
CA GLN A 252 -3.16 -13.42 -22.31
C GLN A 252 -4.21 -14.50 -22.05
N TYR A 253 -5.49 -14.16 -22.16
CA TYR A 253 -6.60 -15.12 -22.07
C TYR A 253 -6.56 -16.11 -23.24
N VAL A 254 -6.11 -15.69 -24.42
CA VAL A 254 -5.81 -16.61 -25.53
C VAL A 254 -4.62 -17.52 -25.17
N CYS A 255 -3.51 -16.92 -24.72
CA CYS A 255 -2.27 -17.61 -24.38
C CYS A 255 -2.42 -18.67 -23.29
N ILE A 256 -3.43 -18.57 -22.41
CA ILE A 256 -3.62 -19.55 -21.34
C ILE A 256 -3.86 -20.97 -21.86
N SER A 257 -4.43 -21.11 -23.06
CA SER A 257 -4.71 -22.42 -23.66
C SER A 257 -3.44 -23.25 -23.91
N ALA A 258 -2.27 -22.62 -23.94
CA ALA A 258 -0.97 -23.30 -23.99
C ALA A 258 -0.42 -23.69 -22.61
N LYS A 259 -1.02 -23.19 -21.53
CA LYS A 259 -0.52 -23.23 -20.15
C LYS A 259 -1.37 -24.10 -19.21
N VAL A 260 -2.58 -24.52 -19.63
CA VAL A 260 -3.47 -25.38 -18.82
C VAL A 260 -3.82 -26.69 -19.53
N GLN A 261 -4.16 -27.73 -18.76
CA GLN A 261 -4.60 -29.03 -19.28
C GLN A 261 -6.10 -29.01 -19.64
N ARG A 262 -6.49 -28.06 -20.50
CA ARG A 262 -7.85 -27.90 -21.01
C ARG A 262 -7.81 -27.57 -22.49
N GLN A 263 -8.47 -28.38 -23.30
CA GLN A 263 -8.46 -28.26 -24.76
C GLN A 263 -9.55 -27.32 -25.29
N TRP A 264 -10.59 -27.09 -24.49
CA TRP A 264 -11.73 -26.26 -24.85
C TRP A 264 -11.74 -25.04 -23.93
N LEU A 265 -11.32 -23.91 -24.47
CA LEU A 265 -11.40 -22.60 -23.87
C LEU A 265 -11.90 -21.61 -24.92
N PRO A 266 -12.65 -20.57 -24.53
CA PRO A 266 -12.95 -19.47 -25.43
C PRO A 266 -11.66 -18.79 -25.90
N LEU A 267 -11.56 -18.52 -27.20
CA LEU A 267 -10.41 -17.92 -27.86
C LEU A 267 -10.84 -16.70 -28.67
N PHE A 268 -11.91 -16.81 -29.45
CA PHE A 268 -12.28 -15.83 -30.46
C PHE A 268 -12.78 -14.52 -29.82
N TYR A 269 -13.58 -14.61 -28.75
CA TYR A 269 -13.99 -13.46 -27.96
C TYR A 269 -12.80 -12.62 -27.46
N PHE A 270 -11.75 -13.27 -26.97
CA PHE A 270 -10.57 -12.56 -26.46
C PHE A 270 -9.68 -12.01 -27.58
N ILE A 271 -9.71 -12.62 -28.77
CA ILE A 271 -9.05 -12.08 -29.96
C ILE A 271 -9.78 -10.80 -30.43
N GLU A 272 -11.11 -10.84 -30.43
CA GLU A 272 -11.93 -9.67 -30.78
C GLU A 272 -11.72 -8.54 -29.77
N LEU A 273 -11.74 -8.83 -28.46
CA LEU A 273 -11.44 -7.85 -27.41
C LEU A 273 -10.04 -7.26 -27.51
N ALA A 274 -9.05 -8.04 -27.98
CA ALA A 274 -7.70 -7.54 -28.22
C ALA A 274 -7.62 -6.60 -29.44
N ALA A 275 -8.67 -6.53 -30.26
CA ALA A 275 -8.70 -5.79 -31.52
C ALA A 275 -7.55 -6.17 -32.46
N ILE A 276 -7.17 -7.46 -32.49
CA ILE A 276 -6.14 -8.01 -33.37
C ILE A 276 -6.75 -8.95 -34.41
N ASP A 277 -6.15 -9.01 -35.59
CA ASP A 277 -6.58 -9.96 -36.62
C ASP A 277 -6.15 -11.40 -36.29
N LEU A 278 -6.87 -12.37 -36.84
CA LEU A 278 -6.65 -13.79 -36.57
C LEU A 278 -5.23 -14.27 -36.95
N LYS A 279 -4.59 -13.70 -37.99
CA LYS A 279 -3.23 -14.11 -38.38
C LYS A 279 -2.22 -13.64 -37.34
N THR A 280 -2.36 -12.41 -36.86
CA THR A 280 -1.56 -11.86 -35.76
C THR A 280 -1.76 -12.67 -34.48
N ALA A 281 -3.00 -13.00 -34.12
CA ALA A 281 -3.31 -13.83 -32.96
C ALA A 281 -2.66 -15.23 -33.03
N ILE A 282 -2.71 -15.89 -34.20
CA ILE A 282 -2.05 -17.19 -34.43
C ILE A 282 -0.54 -17.06 -34.22
N LYS A 283 0.10 -16.05 -34.82
CA LYS A 283 1.54 -15.83 -34.71
C LYS A 283 1.96 -15.62 -33.24
N THR A 284 1.27 -14.74 -32.52
CA THR A 284 1.53 -14.49 -31.09
C THR A 284 1.34 -15.75 -30.25
N PHE A 285 0.30 -16.55 -30.54
CA PHE A 285 0.05 -17.80 -29.84
C PHE A 285 1.09 -18.89 -30.17
N GLU A 286 1.62 -18.93 -31.40
CA GLU A 286 2.72 -19.82 -31.79
C GLU A 286 4.02 -19.50 -31.04
N GLU A 287 4.31 -18.23 -30.79
CA GLU A 287 5.49 -17.77 -30.02
C GLU A 287 5.35 -18.04 -28.51
N THR A 288 4.12 -18.25 -28.01
CA THR A 288 3.86 -18.50 -26.58
C THR A 288 4.45 -19.84 -26.13
N GLY A 289 5.32 -19.83 -25.10
CA GLY A 289 5.90 -21.06 -24.54
C GLY A 289 4.82 -22.05 -24.06
N ALA A 290 4.94 -23.34 -24.39
CA ALA A 290 3.93 -24.34 -24.05
C ALA A 290 4.27 -25.09 -22.76
N VAL A 291 3.35 -25.10 -21.78
CA VAL A 291 3.40 -26.05 -20.66
C VAL A 291 2.71 -27.35 -21.06
N TYR A 292 1.56 -27.25 -21.76
CA TYR A 292 0.81 -28.39 -22.27
C TYR A 292 0.79 -28.38 -23.80
N ARG A 293 1.75 -29.08 -24.42
CA ARG A 293 1.94 -29.10 -25.89
C ARG A 293 0.67 -29.51 -26.65
N LEU A 294 -0.03 -30.54 -26.17
CA LEU A 294 -1.27 -31.01 -26.80
C LEU A 294 -2.37 -29.95 -26.74
N SER A 295 -2.52 -29.24 -25.62
CA SER A 295 -3.53 -28.17 -25.47
C SER A 295 -3.23 -26.99 -26.40
N LYS A 296 -1.96 -26.58 -26.49
CA LYS A 296 -1.51 -25.59 -27.47
C LYS A 296 -1.81 -26.02 -28.91
N GLN A 297 -1.49 -27.27 -29.27
CA GLN A 297 -1.76 -27.79 -30.61
C GLN A 297 -3.26 -27.76 -30.94
N ARG A 298 -4.12 -28.23 -30.03
CA ARG A 298 -5.59 -28.23 -30.25
C ARG A 298 -6.17 -26.82 -30.35
N ALA A 299 -5.67 -25.87 -29.57
CA ALA A 299 -6.05 -24.47 -29.70
C ALA A 299 -5.61 -23.88 -31.06
N LEU A 300 -4.40 -24.18 -31.53
CA LEU A 300 -3.94 -23.78 -32.86
C LEU A 300 -4.77 -24.39 -33.99
N GLU A 301 -5.13 -25.66 -33.89
CA GLU A 301 -6.03 -26.31 -34.86
C GLU A 301 -7.39 -25.59 -34.92
N ARG A 302 -7.93 -25.13 -33.78
CA ARG A 302 -9.17 -24.32 -33.74
C ARG A 302 -8.99 -22.95 -34.38
N LEU A 303 -7.93 -22.22 -34.02
CA LEU A 303 -7.63 -20.91 -34.62
C LEU A 303 -7.43 -21.01 -36.15
N LYS A 304 -6.90 -22.14 -36.64
CA LYS A 304 -6.71 -22.42 -38.07
C LYS A 304 -7.95 -23.02 -38.75
N GLY A 305 -9.06 -23.21 -38.05
CA GLY A 305 -10.30 -23.80 -38.57
C GLY A 305 -10.21 -25.31 -38.88
N GLN A 306 -9.17 -26.00 -38.39
CA GLN A 306 -8.94 -27.43 -38.60
C GLN A 306 -9.66 -28.29 -37.55
N ARG A 307 -10.16 -27.68 -36.48
CA ARG A 307 -10.89 -28.32 -35.39
C ARG A 307 -12.00 -27.40 -34.91
N SER A 308 -13.15 -27.97 -34.56
CA SER A 308 -14.29 -27.25 -33.99
C SER A 308 -14.79 -27.93 -32.71
N ALA A 309 -15.35 -27.14 -31.80
CA ALA A 309 -16.07 -27.60 -30.63
C ALA A 309 -17.40 -28.29 -30.98
N PHE A 310 -17.89 -28.11 -32.22
CA PHE A 310 -19.10 -28.75 -32.73
C PHE A 310 -19.11 -30.26 -32.47
N GLU A 311 -20.27 -30.77 -32.12
CA GLU A 311 -20.54 -32.19 -31.99
C GLU A 311 -21.92 -32.47 -32.56
N GLN A 312 -22.00 -33.44 -33.47
CA GLN A 312 -23.28 -33.81 -34.08
C GLN A 312 -24.27 -34.24 -32.98
N PRO A 313 -25.43 -33.56 -32.86
CA PRO A 313 -26.39 -33.87 -31.80
C PRO A 313 -27.00 -35.25 -32.05
N VAL A 314 -27.13 -36.04 -30.98
CA VAL A 314 -27.75 -37.37 -30.96
C VAL A 314 -28.66 -37.53 -29.74
N GLY A 315 -29.70 -38.35 -29.85
CA GLY A 315 -30.65 -38.60 -28.77
C GLY A 315 -31.32 -37.32 -28.26
N ALA A 316 -31.39 -37.15 -26.93
CA ALA A 316 -32.03 -36.00 -26.28
C ALA A 316 -31.43 -34.63 -26.70
N SER A 317 -30.14 -34.59 -27.09
CA SER A 317 -29.50 -33.34 -27.51
C SER A 317 -30.04 -32.77 -28.83
N VAL A 318 -30.69 -33.59 -29.67
CA VAL A 318 -31.39 -33.11 -30.89
C VAL A 318 -32.57 -32.22 -30.50
N ALA A 319 -33.34 -32.65 -29.49
CA ALA A 319 -34.48 -31.88 -29.00
C ALA A 319 -34.04 -30.60 -28.27
N VAL A 320 -32.91 -30.65 -27.55
CA VAL A 320 -32.30 -29.44 -26.94
C VAL A 320 -31.91 -28.43 -28.02
N VAL A 321 -31.22 -28.85 -29.09
CA VAL A 321 -30.84 -27.95 -30.19
C VAL A 321 -32.08 -27.33 -30.82
N ALA A 322 -33.11 -28.12 -31.09
CA ALA A 322 -34.37 -27.61 -31.65
C ALA A 322 -35.03 -26.57 -30.74
N ALA A 323 -35.06 -26.80 -29.43
CA ALA A 323 -35.60 -25.85 -28.46
C ALA A 323 -34.79 -24.54 -28.41
N ILE A 324 -33.45 -24.63 -28.39
CA ILE A 324 -32.58 -23.44 -28.40
C ILE A 324 -32.75 -22.63 -29.70
N VAL A 325 -32.78 -23.30 -30.85
CA VAL A 325 -32.97 -22.65 -32.16
C VAL A 325 -34.36 -21.99 -32.27
N ALA A 326 -35.38 -22.57 -31.63
CA ALA A 326 -36.71 -22.00 -31.52
C ALA A 326 -36.83 -20.90 -30.44
N ASN A 327 -35.74 -20.57 -29.74
CA ASN A 327 -35.70 -19.62 -28.63
C ASN A 327 -36.60 -20.01 -27.43
N ASP A 328 -36.87 -21.30 -27.23
CA ASP A 328 -37.57 -21.87 -26.06
C ASP A 328 -36.55 -22.25 -24.98
N LEU A 329 -36.03 -21.25 -24.25
CA LEU A 329 -34.97 -21.42 -23.25
C LEU A 329 -35.49 -21.61 -21.82
N ASP A 330 -36.61 -20.96 -21.46
CA ASP A 330 -37.14 -20.91 -20.09
C ASP A 330 -37.53 -22.29 -19.52
N GLY A 331 -37.86 -23.25 -20.40
CA GLY A 331 -38.26 -24.61 -20.02
C GLY A 331 -37.16 -25.66 -20.07
N LEU A 332 -35.93 -25.32 -20.47
CA LEU A 332 -34.89 -26.31 -20.78
C LEU A 332 -34.53 -27.19 -19.58
N ARG A 333 -34.28 -26.60 -18.41
CA ARG A 333 -33.91 -27.34 -17.19
C ARG A 333 -35.06 -28.19 -16.61
N GLY A 334 -36.31 -27.91 -17.00
CA GLY A 334 -37.46 -28.75 -16.64
C GLY A 334 -37.65 -29.94 -17.57
N LYS A 335 -37.10 -29.89 -18.79
CA LYS A 335 -37.29 -30.89 -19.86
C LYS A 335 -36.06 -31.78 -20.07
N PHE A 336 -34.86 -31.31 -19.73
CA PHE A 336 -33.59 -31.97 -20.00
C PHE A 336 -32.64 -31.88 -18.82
N THR A 337 -31.75 -32.87 -18.70
CA THR A 337 -30.67 -32.82 -17.72
C THR A 337 -29.59 -31.80 -18.12
N ASP A 338 -28.87 -31.27 -17.14
CA ASP A 338 -27.74 -30.35 -17.33
C ASP A 338 -26.70 -30.84 -18.36
N SER A 339 -26.40 -32.14 -18.35
CA SER A 339 -25.49 -32.77 -19.31
C SER A 339 -26.06 -32.82 -20.73
N GLU A 340 -27.37 -33.00 -20.88
CA GLU A 340 -28.04 -32.96 -22.17
C GLU A 340 -28.10 -31.53 -22.72
N ILE A 341 -28.35 -30.55 -21.85
CA ILE A 341 -28.33 -29.13 -22.19
C ILE A 341 -26.94 -28.71 -22.70
N ALA A 342 -25.89 -28.98 -21.92
CA ALA A 342 -24.52 -28.70 -22.32
C ALA A 342 -24.15 -29.44 -23.62
N ARG A 343 -24.64 -30.67 -23.81
CA ARG A 343 -24.45 -31.41 -25.07
C ARG A 343 -25.17 -30.78 -26.25
N GLY A 344 -26.40 -30.33 -26.07
CA GLY A 344 -27.19 -29.66 -27.10
C GLY A 344 -26.53 -28.37 -27.58
N ILE A 345 -25.99 -27.55 -26.67
CA ILE A 345 -25.27 -26.32 -27.04
C ILE A 345 -24.07 -26.60 -27.96
N ARG A 346 -23.37 -27.74 -27.79
CA ARG A 346 -22.28 -28.16 -28.70
C ARG A 346 -22.76 -28.50 -30.10
N GLY A 347 -24.04 -28.84 -30.27
CA GLY A 347 -24.65 -29.21 -31.55
C GLY A 347 -25.37 -28.07 -32.26
N LEU A 348 -25.27 -26.83 -31.76
CA LEU A 348 -25.86 -25.66 -32.43
C LEU A 348 -25.24 -25.49 -33.83
N PRO A 349 -26.05 -25.19 -34.86
CA PRO A 349 -25.58 -25.09 -36.25
C PRO A 349 -24.73 -23.83 -36.47
N ASP A 350 -23.86 -23.87 -37.49
CA ASP A 350 -23.12 -22.68 -37.92
C ASP A 350 -24.11 -21.58 -38.35
N GLY A 351 -23.77 -20.32 -38.04
CA GLY A 351 -24.63 -19.16 -38.30
C GLY A 351 -25.68 -18.88 -37.23
N PHE A 352 -25.87 -19.78 -36.24
CA PHE A 352 -26.68 -19.47 -35.06
C PHE A 352 -26.07 -18.31 -34.27
N GLN A 353 -26.90 -17.35 -33.86
CA GLN A 353 -26.48 -16.19 -33.07
C GLN A 353 -26.74 -16.45 -31.57
N PRO A 354 -25.70 -16.61 -30.74
CA PRO A 354 -25.88 -16.83 -29.30
C PRO A 354 -26.61 -15.68 -28.62
N VAL A 355 -27.62 -16.01 -27.80
CA VAL A 355 -28.35 -15.04 -26.96
C VAL A 355 -27.82 -15.03 -25.53
N GLN A 356 -27.94 -13.90 -24.82
CA GLN A 356 -27.41 -13.69 -23.47
C GLN A 356 -27.82 -14.79 -22.48
N GLN A 357 -29.06 -15.28 -22.58
CA GLN A 357 -29.61 -16.34 -21.73
C GLN A 357 -28.80 -17.65 -21.80
N LEU A 358 -28.14 -17.96 -22.93
CA LEU A 358 -27.28 -19.14 -23.04
C LEU A 358 -25.98 -19.01 -22.25
N PHE A 359 -25.43 -17.80 -22.16
CA PHE A 359 -24.22 -17.53 -21.37
C PHE A 359 -24.51 -17.62 -19.88
N GLU A 360 -25.65 -17.06 -19.44
CA GLU A 360 -26.15 -17.17 -18.06
C GLU A 360 -26.42 -18.63 -17.70
N LEU A 361 -27.13 -19.37 -18.56
CA LEU A 361 -27.40 -20.79 -18.37
C LEU A 361 -26.10 -21.61 -18.21
N LEU A 362 -25.10 -21.41 -19.06
CA LEU A 362 -23.81 -22.10 -18.95
C LEU A 362 -23.04 -21.70 -17.70
N LYS A 363 -23.13 -20.44 -17.27
CA LYS A 363 -22.49 -19.96 -16.04
C LYS A 363 -23.10 -20.66 -14.83
N ASP A 364 -24.43 -20.75 -14.76
CA ASP A 364 -25.13 -21.43 -13.68
C ASP A 364 -24.80 -22.92 -13.64
N LEU A 365 -24.84 -23.60 -14.81
CA LEU A 365 -24.46 -25.00 -14.94
C LEU A 365 -23.01 -25.24 -14.45
N TYR A 366 -22.09 -24.31 -14.72
CA TYR A 366 -20.72 -24.41 -14.26
C TYR A 366 -20.55 -24.24 -12.75
N VAL A 367 -21.28 -23.28 -12.16
CA VAL A 367 -21.23 -22.98 -10.72
C VAL A 367 -21.86 -24.11 -9.89
N GLU A 368 -22.95 -24.70 -10.37
CA GLU A 368 -23.67 -25.79 -9.70
C GLU A 368 -22.94 -27.14 -9.82
N SER A 369 -22.17 -27.35 -10.90
CA SER A 369 -21.45 -28.60 -11.18
C SER A 369 -20.11 -28.77 -10.42
N ARG A 370 -19.88 -28.07 -9.29
CA ARG A 370 -18.63 -28.13 -8.51
C ARG A 370 -18.12 -29.54 -8.20
N LYS A 371 -19.02 -30.51 -8.05
CA LYS A 371 -18.71 -31.93 -7.75
C LYS A 371 -18.80 -32.87 -8.96
N ASP A 372 -19.13 -32.37 -10.16
CA ASP A 372 -19.26 -33.17 -11.39
C ASP A 372 -18.21 -32.74 -12.44
N PRO A 373 -17.06 -33.45 -12.52
CA PRO A 373 -16.02 -33.16 -13.50
C PRO A 373 -16.45 -33.36 -14.95
N SER A 374 -17.43 -34.24 -15.21
CA SER A 374 -17.93 -34.54 -16.55
C SER A 374 -18.75 -33.37 -17.08
N LEU A 375 -19.70 -32.89 -16.26
CA LEU A 375 -20.52 -31.73 -16.60
C LEU A 375 -19.66 -30.47 -16.75
N ARG A 376 -18.68 -30.23 -15.88
CA ARG A 376 -17.73 -29.11 -16.04
C ARG A 376 -17.01 -29.17 -17.38
N SER A 377 -16.52 -30.36 -17.76
CA SER A 377 -15.84 -30.55 -19.05
C SER A 377 -16.78 -30.35 -20.24
N ALA A 378 -18.06 -30.71 -20.10
CA ALA A 378 -19.09 -30.44 -21.10
C ALA A 378 -19.35 -28.94 -21.26
N VAL A 379 -19.42 -28.17 -20.17
CA VAL A 379 -19.62 -26.72 -20.18
C VAL A 379 -18.45 -25.99 -20.86
N TYR A 380 -17.20 -26.40 -20.63
CA TYR A 380 -16.05 -25.83 -21.34
C TYR A 380 -16.18 -25.99 -22.87
N ARG A 381 -16.60 -27.17 -23.35
CA ARG A 381 -16.79 -27.42 -24.78
C ARG A 381 -18.01 -26.70 -25.33
N ALA A 382 -19.10 -26.61 -24.57
CA ALA A 382 -20.29 -25.84 -24.95
C ALA A 382 -19.97 -24.35 -25.10
N SER A 383 -19.20 -23.78 -24.15
CA SER A 383 -18.76 -22.39 -24.19
C SER A 383 -17.83 -22.13 -25.37
N ALA A 384 -16.91 -23.05 -25.65
CA ALA A 384 -16.05 -23.01 -26.84
C ALA A 384 -16.85 -23.09 -28.16
N ARG A 385 -18.02 -23.75 -28.17
CA ARG A 385 -18.91 -23.76 -29.34
C ARG A 385 -19.62 -22.41 -29.52
N LEU A 386 -20.12 -21.80 -28.45
CA LEU A 386 -20.69 -20.46 -28.53
C LEU A 386 -19.64 -19.46 -29.04
N ASP A 387 -18.41 -19.55 -28.54
CA ASP A 387 -17.29 -18.67 -28.93
C ASP A 387 -16.92 -18.84 -30.42
N GLU A 388 -17.09 -20.05 -30.98
CA GLU A 388 -16.91 -20.30 -32.42
C GLU A 388 -18.04 -19.73 -33.28
N LEU A 389 -19.25 -19.59 -32.73
CA LEU A 389 -20.44 -19.09 -33.44
C LEU A 389 -20.51 -17.56 -33.48
N GLU A 390 -19.80 -16.88 -32.59
CA GLU A 390 -19.67 -15.41 -32.58
C GLU A 390 -18.68 -14.88 -33.63
N ARG A 391 -18.01 -15.77 -34.38
CA ARG A 391 -16.99 -15.43 -35.38
C ARG A 391 -17.54 -14.78 -36.66
#